data_AF-A0A662M9D5-F1
#
_entry.id   AF-A0A662M9D5-F1
#
_cell.length_a   1.000
_cell.length_b   1.000
_cell.length_c   1.000
_cell.angle_alpha   90.00
_cell.angle_beta   90.00
_cell.angle_gamma   90.00
#
_symmetry.space_group_name_H-M   'P 1'
#
loop_
_entity.id
_entity.type
_entity.pdbx_description
1 polymer ?
#
loop_
_entity_poly.entity_id
_entity_poly.type
_entity_poly.pdbx_seq_one_letter_code
_entity_poly.pdbx_strand_id
1 'polypeptide(L)'
;MDVIGLATLITGVSSGIAIVLSIYTYYLSKREKSYADLDSLYLKFLELGMRQPKFRNPEYTKNYKEMFKDDEDELYRYDTYAFIAWNICETIYDRKDEALFETWRPVIVAENKLHRKWFDDPENYHKFKDRFREYIHDNFPQEY
;
A
#
# COMPACT_ATOMS: atom_id res chain seq x y z
N MET A 1 55.74 -6.26 -14.44
CA MET A 1 54.69 -6.25 -13.39
C MET A 1 54.90 -7.52 -12.60
N ASP A 2 55.19 -7.44 -11.31
CA ASP A 2 55.39 -8.63 -10.50
C ASP A 2 54.03 -9.30 -10.21
N VAL A 3 54.08 -10.58 -9.84
CA VAL A 3 52.89 -11.38 -9.53
C VAL A 3 52.04 -10.72 -8.44
N ILE A 4 52.70 -10.02 -7.51
CA ILE A 4 52.08 -9.29 -6.40
C ILE A 4 51.24 -8.12 -6.92
N GLY A 5 51.79 -7.26 -7.79
CA GLY A 5 51.06 -6.14 -8.36
C GLY A 5 49.85 -6.57 -9.20
N LEU A 6 49.96 -7.69 -9.91
CA LEU A 6 48.87 -8.25 -10.71
C LEU A 6 47.76 -8.82 -9.80
N ALA A 7 48.13 -9.48 -8.70
CA ALA A 7 47.19 -9.96 -7.69
C ALA A 7 46.43 -8.82 -6.99
N THR A 8 47.13 -7.75 -6.59
CA THR A 8 46.50 -6.57 -5.94
C THR A 8 45.49 -5.90 -6.86
N LEU A 9 45.78 -5.82 -8.16
CA LEU A 9 44.89 -5.21 -9.15
C LEU A 9 43.63 -6.06 -9.38
N ILE A 10 43.78 -7.39 -9.45
CA ILE A 10 42.65 -8.33 -9.54
C ILE A 10 41.77 -8.26 -8.28
N THR A 11 42.36 -8.25 -7.08
CA THR A 11 41.62 -8.15 -5.81
C THR A 11 40.87 -6.82 -5.68
N GLY A 12 41.48 -5.71 -6.12
CA GLY A 12 40.83 -4.40 -6.12
C GLY A 12 39.60 -4.37 -7.04
N VAL A 13 39.73 -4.90 -8.27
CA VAL A 13 38.63 -4.96 -9.24
C VAL A 13 37.52 -5.89 -8.76
N SER A 14 37.84 -7.07 -8.23
CA SER A 14 36.84 -8.02 -7.74
C SER A 14 36.07 -7.48 -6.54
N SER A 15 36.74 -6.76 -5.63
CA SER A 15 36.10 -6.10 -4.49
C SER A 15 35.14 -5.00 -4.93
N GLY A 16 35.53 -4.19 -5.93
CA GLY A 16 34.66 -3.16 -6.51
C GLY A 16 33.40 -3.75 -7.14
N ILE A 17 33.52 -4.83 -7.91
CA ILE A 17 32.39 -5.55 -8.49
C ILE A 17 31.49 -6.13 -7.40
N ALA A 18 32.07 -6.73 -6.35
CA ALA A 18 31.31 -7.31 -5.25
C ALA A 18 30.47 -6.26 -4.50
N ILE A 19 30.99 -5.04 -4.29
CA ILE A 19 30.24 -3.95 -3.66
C ILE A 19 29.05 -3.54 -4.55
N VAL A 20 29.26 -3.37 -5.86
CA VAL A 20 28.19 -3.01 -6.79
C VAL A 20 27.10 -4.09 -6.83
N LEU A 21 27.49 -5.35 -6.92
CA LEU A 21 26.55 -6.48 -6.87
C LEU A 21 25.82 -6.55 -5.52
N SER A 22 26.50 -6.28 -4.40
CA SER A 22 25.89 -6.27 -3.07
C SER A 22 24.86 -5.15 -2.93
N ILE A 23 25.16 -3.96 -3.43
CA ILE A 23 24.22 -2.83 -3.44
C ILE A 23 23.00 -3.19 -4.31
N TYR A 24 23.25 -3.70 -5.52
CA TYR A 24 22.18 -4.11 -6.44
C TYR A 24 21.27 -5.20 -5.83
N THR A 25 21.86 -6.27 -5.31
CA THR A 25 21.11 -7.37 -4.67
C THR A 25 20.39 -6.92 -3.40
N TYR A 26 20.95 -5.99 -2.62
CA TYR A 26 20.27 -5.37 -1.48
C TYR A 26 19.00 -4.62 -1.91
N TYR A 27 19.09 -3.78 -2.94
CA TYR A 27 17.91 -3.07 -3.46
C TYR A 27 16.86 -4.02 -4.05
N LEU A 28 17.29 -5.06 -4.78
CA LEU A 28 16.39 -6.06 -5.32
C LEU A 28 15.67 -6.84 -4.22
N SER A 29 16.40 -7.34 -3.22
CA SER A 29 15.85 -8.08 -2.08
C SER A 29 14.91 -7.22 -1.24
N LYS A 30 15.26 -5.94 -1.03
CA LYS A 30 14.39 -4.98 -0.33
C LYS A 30 13.07 -4.79 -1.07
N ARG A 31 13.11 -4.68 -2.40
CA ARG A 31 11.91 -4.60 -3.23
C ARG A 31 11.05 -5.86 -3.08
N GLU A 32 11.61 -7.05 -3.30
CA GLU A 32 10.86 -8.33 -3.18
C GLU A 32 10.20 -8.49 -1.81
N LYS A 33 10.94 -8.23 -0.73
CA LYS A 33 10.40 -8.31 0.63
C LYS A 33 9.25 -7.32 0.83
N SER A 34 9.43 -6.08 0.34
CA SER A 34 8.42 -5.04 0.40
C SER A 34 7.12 -5.48 -0.29
N TYR A 35 7.20 -6.10 -1.47
CA TYR A 35 6.03 -6.63 -2.19
C TYR A 35 5.35 -7.77 -1.41
N ALA A 36 6.13 -8.74 -0.94
CA ALA A 36 5.60 -9.88 -0.17
C ALA A 36 4.86 -9.44 1.10
N ASP A 37 5.37 -8.41 1.78
CA ASP A 37 4.74 -7.87 2.98
C ASP A 37 3.36 -7.21 2.66
N LEU A 38 3.25 -6.45 1.57
CA LEU A 38 1.97 -5.85 1.15
C LEU A 38 0.97 -6.91 0.70
N ASP A 39 1.43 -7.91 -0.06
CA ASP A 39 0.58 -8.99 -0.54
C ASP A 39 -0.02 -9.78 0.62
N SER A 40 0.81 -10.17 1.59
CA SER A 40 0.34 -10.87 2.80
C SER A 40 -0.63 -10.02 3.62
N LEU A 41 -0.36 -8.71 3.76
CA LEU A 41 -1.24 -7.80 4.48
C LEU A 41 -2.60 -7.67 3.77
N TYR A 42 -2.58 -7.48 2.45
CA TYR A 42 -3.78 -7.30 1.67
C TYR A 42 -4.61 -8.57 1.59
N LEU A 43 -4.00 -9.74 1.46
CA LEU A 43 -4.68 -11.03 1.53
C LEU A 43 -5.44 -11.19 2.86
N LYS A 44 -4.79 -10.91 3.99
CA LYS A 44 -5.44 -10.95 5.32
C LYS A 44 -6.59 -9.95 5.42
N PHE A 45 -6.43 -8.76 4.85
CA PHE A 45 -7.49 -7.75 4.80
C PHE A 45 -8.69 -8.21 3.96
N LEU A 46 -8.45 -8.89 2.84
CA LEU A 46 -9.51 -9.49 2.02
C LEU A 46 -10.19 -10.66 2.76
N GLU A 47 -9.45 -11.50 3.48
CA GLU A 47 -10.03 -12.54 4.33
C GLU A 47 -10.97 -11.97 5.41
N LEU A 48 -10.59 -10.84 6.03
CA LEU A 48 -11.48 -10.13 6.95
C LEU A 48 -12.75 -9.64 6.25
N GLY A 49 -12.61 -9.10 5.03
CA GLY A 49 -13.74 -8.70 4.20
C GLY A 49 -14.66 -9.86 3.81
N MET A 50 -14.11 -11.05 3.56
CA MET A 50 -14.92 -12.26 3.31
C MET A 50 -15.69 -12.70 4.55
N ARG A 51 -15.10 -12.56 5.75
CA ARG A 51 -15.79 -12.83 7.02
C ARG A 51 -16.82 -11.77 7.37
N GLN A 52 -16.72 -10.57 6.79
CA GLN A 52 -17.64 -9.45 7.00
C GLN A 52 -18.08 -8.85 5.67
N PRO A 53 -18.91 -9.56 4.88
CA PRO A 53 -19.24 -9.14 3.51
C PRO A 53 -19.87 -7.76 3.41
N LYS A 54 -20.60 -7.32 4.45
CA LYS A 54 -21.18 -5.97 4.53
C LYS A 54 -20.12 -4.86 4.37
N PHE A 55 -18.90 -5.07 4.86
CA PHE A 55 -17.83 -4.06 4.76
C PHE A 55 -17.29 -3.89 3.35
N ARG A 56 -17.54 -4.86 2.45
CA ARG A 56 -17.16 -4.80 1.03
C ARG A 56 -18.37 -4.67 0.11
N ASN A 57 -19.56 -4.40 0.64
CA ASN A 57 -20.77 -4.22 -0.15
C ASN A 57 -20.98 -2.72 -0.46
N PRO A 58 -20.93 -2.29 -1.73
CA PRO A 58 -21.11 -0.89 -2.11
C PRO A 58 -22.41 -0.26 -1.58
N GLU A 59 -23.49 -1.04 -1.45
CA GLU A 59 -24.76 -0.55 -0.92
C GLU A 59 -24.67 -0.14 0.55
N TYR A 60 -23.83 -0.84 1.32
CA TYR A 60 -23.57 -0.52 2.71
C TYR A 60 -22.55 0.61 2.82
N THR A 61 -21.45 0.52 2.10
CA THR A 61 -20.31 1.43 2.30
C THR A 61 -20.56 2.85 1.80
N LYS A 62 -21.38 3.04 0.75
CA LYS A 62 -21.75 4.37 0.24
C LYS A 62 -22.55 5.22 1.24
N ASN A 63 -23.25 4.56 2.17
CA ASN A 63 -24.08 5.18 3.21
C ASN A 63 -23.77 4.58 4.59
N TYR A 64 -22.49 4.32 4.86
CA TYR A 64 -22.07 3.49 6.01
C TYR A 64 -22.66 3.94 7.35
N LYS A 65 -22.74 5.25 7.60
CA LYS A 65 -23.33 5.80 8.84
C LYS A 65 -24.78 5.36 9.05
N GLU A 66 -25.59 5.37 7.99
CA GLU A 66 -26.99 4.93 8.08
C GLU A 66 -27.12 3.41 8.07
N MET A 67 -26.25 2.73 7.33
CA MET A 67 -26.31 1.28 7.14
C MET A 67 -25.80 0.48 8.34
N PHE A 68 -25.01 1.11 9.22
CA PHE A 68 -24.49 0.52 10.46
C PHE A 68 -24.99 1.25 11.71
N LYS A 69 -25.99 2.13 11.63
CA LYS A 69 -26.46 2.93 12.78
C LYS A 69 -27.10 2.12 13.91
N ASP A 70 -27.69 0.98 13.56
CA ASP A 70 -28.47 0.18 14.51
C ASP A 70 -27.56 -0.63 15.47
N ASP A 71 -26.27 -0.72 15.15
CA ASP A 71 -25.24 -1.42 15.92
C ASP A 71 -23.96 -0.58 15.93
N GLU A 72 -23.74 0.17 17.01
CA GLU A 72 -22.53 1.00 17.17
C GLU A 72 -21.24 0.18 17.07
N ASP A 73 -21.22 -1.07 17.58
CA ASP A 73 -20.05 -1.94 17.48
C ASP A 73 -19.79 -2.30 16.01
N GLU A 74 -20.82 -2.52 15.21
CA GLU A 74 -20.68 -2.77 13.76
C GLU A 74 -20.13 -1.53 13.03
N LEU A 75 -20.57 -0.33 13.41
CA LEU A 75 -20.04 0.92 12.87
C LEU A 75 -18.54 1.10 13.21
N TYR A 76 -18.12 0.86 14.44
CA TYR A 76 -16.71 0.93 14.84
C TYR A 76 -15.84 -0.09 14.09
N ARG A 77 -16.37 -1.29 13.87
CA ARG A 77 -15.69 -2.33 13.10
C ARG A 77 -15.54 -1.92 11.64
N TYR A 78 -16.56 -1.30 11.06
CA TYR A 78 -16.47 -0.74 9.71
C TYR A 78 -15.45 0.42 9.64
N ASP A 79 -15.47 1.35 10.60
CA ASP A 79 -14.51 2.47 10.69
C ASP A 79 -13.07 1.94 10.70
N THR A 80 -12.82 0.92 11.52
CA THR A 80 -11.51 0.24 11.59
C THR A 80 -11.15 -0.42 10.25
N TYR A 81 -12.11 -1.10 9.62
CA TYR A 81 -11.89 -1.77 8.33
C TYR A 81 -11.55 -0.77 7.22
N ALA A 82 -12.33 0.30 7.09
CA ALA A 82 -12.10 1.36 6.12
C ALA A 82 -10.77 2.08 6.38
N PHE A 83 -10.42 2.31 7.65
CA PHE A 83 -9.13 2.88 8.00
C PHE A 83 -7.96 2.00 7.55
N ILE A 84 -8.04 0.68 7.76
CA ILE A 84 -7.01 -0.26 7.29
C ILE A 84 -6.88 -0.21 5.76
N ALA A 85 -8.01 -0.21 5.04
CA ALA A 85 -8.03 -0.14 3.57
C ALA A 85 -7.24 1.07 3.05
N TRP A 86 -7.50 2.24 3.63
CA TRP A 86 -6.83 3.47 3.24
C TRP A 86 -5.38 3.56 3.71
N ASN A 87 -5.02 2.98 4.85
CA ASN A 87 -3.60 2.85 5.25
C ASN A 87 -2.81 1.99 4.27
N ILE A 88 -3.39 0.92 3.75
CA ILE A 88 -2.77 0.11 2.69
C ILE A 88 -2.55 0.97 1.44
N CYS A 89 -3.56 1.75 1.03
CA CYS A 89 -3.46 2.67 -0.11
C CYS A 89 -2.39 3.76 0.10
N GLU A 90 -2.33 4.39 1.28
CA GLU A 90 -1.32 5.40 1.61
C GLU A 90 0.09 4.77 1.65
N THR A 91 0.21 3.54 2.16
CA THR A 91 1.48 2.79 2.16
C THR A 91 1.97 2.51 0.74
N ILE A 92 1.07 2.12 -0.17
CA ILE A 92 1.41 1.95 -1.60
C ILE A 92 1.91 3.28 -2.17
N TYR A 93 1.22 4.39 -1.90
CA TYR A 93 1.58 5.73 -2.36
C TYR A 93 2.93 6.24 -1.79
N ASP A 94 3.20 5.99 -0.50
CA ASP A 94 4.40 6.48 0.19
C ASP A 94 5.67 5.72 -0.23
N ARG A 95 5.54 4.51 -0.77
CA ARG A 95 6.71 3.72 -1.22
C ARG A 95 7.41 4.30 -2.45
N LYS A 96 6.74 5.16 -3.23
CA LYS A 96 7.31 5.85 -4.41
C LYS A 96 8.03 4.92 -5.39
N ASP A 97 7.61 3.66 -5.47
CA ASP A 97 8.11 2.67 -6.42
C ASP A 97 7.09 2.54 -7.56
N GLU A 98 7.48 2.94 -8.78
CA GLU A 98 6.58 2.98 -9.94
C GLU A 98 6.07 1.59 -10.34
N ALA A 99 6.93 0.58 -10.32
CA ALA A 99 6.54 -0.79 -10.66
C ALA A 99 5.57 -1.37 -9.62
N LEU A 100 5.77 -1.01 -8.34
CA LEU A 100 4.84 -1.37 -7.28
C LEU A 100 3.52 -0.65 -7.51
N PHE A 101 3.58 0.64 -7.81
CA PHE A 101 2.40 1.44 -8.02
C PHE A 101 1.55 0.91 -9.18
N GLU A 102 2.14 0.56 -10.32
CA GLU A 102 1.42 -0.04 -11.46
C GLU A 102 0.68 -1.33 -11.06
N THR A 103 1.34 -2.20 -10.30
CA THR A 103 0.77 -3.46 -9.83
C THR A 103 -0.40 -3.24 -8.87
N TRP A 104 -0.27 -2.25 -8.00
CA TRP A 104 -1.21 -2.01 -6.89
C TRP A 104 -2.27 -0.95 -7.19
N ARG A 105 -2.16 -0.24 -8.33
CA ARG A 105 -3.17 0.72 -8.78
C ARG A 105 -4.59 0.13 -8.81
N PRO A 106 -4.84 -1.10 -9.27
CA PRO A 106 -6.18 -1.70 -9.24
C PRO A 106 -6.75 -1.84 -7.82
N VAL A 107 -5.90 -2.09 -6.83
CA VAL A 107 -6.31 -2.14 -5.41
C VAL A 107 -6.76 -0.77 -4.95
N ILE A 108 -6.00 0.29 -5.24
CA ILE A 108 -6.39 1.66 -4.91
C ILE A 108 -7.74 2.00 -5.56
N VAL A 109 -7.96 1.64 -6.83
CA VAL A 109 -9.25 1.85 -7.52
C VAL A 109 -10.39 1.13 -6.79
N ALA A 110 -10.21 -0.15 -6.44
CA ALA A 110 -11.24 -0.95 -5.79
C ALA A 110 -11.61 -0.42 -4.40
N GLU A 111 -10.59 -0.14 -3.57
CA GLU A 111 -10.81 0.36 -2.22
C GLU A 111 -11.32 1.81 -2.22
N ASN A 112 -10.91 2.64 -3.19
CA ASN A 112 -11.50 3.95 -3.42
C ASN A 112 -12.99 3.82 -3.72
N LYS A 113 -13.40 2.95 -4.64
CA LYS A 113 -14.82 2.77 -4.98
C LYS A 113 -15.65 2.36 -3.77
N LEU A 114 -15.12 1.51 -2.89
CA LEU A 114 -15.82 1.02 -1.72
C LEU A 114 -15.85 2.02 -0.56
N HIS A 115 -14.71 2.63 -0.24
CA HIS A 115 -14.49 3.31 1.04
C HIS A 115 -14.28 4.82 0.90
N ARG A 116 -14.47 5.40 -0.29
CA ARG A 116 -14.28 6.84 -0.49
C ARG A 116 -15.24 7.71 0.30
N LYS A 117 -16.49 7.28 0.50
CA LYS A 117 -17.42 8.03 1.36
C LYS A 117 -16.85 8.23 2.78
N TRP A 118 -16.28 7.17 3.35
CA TRP A 118 -15.63 7.22 4.66
C TRP A 118 -14.38 8.11 4.65
N PHE A 119 -13.56 8.04 3.59
CA PHE A 119 -12.36 8.86 3.43
C PHE A 119 -12.64 10.36 3.28
N ASP A 120 -13.75 10.68 2.61
CA ASP A 120 -14.20 12.05 2.34
C ASP A 120 -15.06 12.63 3.47
N ASP A 121 -15.36 11.86 4.51
CA ASP A 121 -16.04 12.38 5.68
C ASP A 121 -15.08 13.24 6.55
N PRO A 122 -15.46 14.47 6.94
CA PRO A 122 -14.57 15.43 7.62
C PRO A 122 -13.91 14.89 8.91
N GLU A 123 -14.59 13.99 9.62
CA GLU A 123 -14.08 13.33 10.82
C GLU A 123 -12.80 12.52 10.57
N ASN A 124 -12.58 12.08 9.32
CA ASN A 124 -11.46 11.24 8.93
C ASN A 124 -10.34 12.01 8.23
N TYR A 125 -10.46 13.33 8.03
CA TYR A 125 -9.48 14.10 7.25
C TYR A 125 -8.08 14.05 7.83
N HIS A 126 -7.98 14.24 9.14
CA HIS A 126 -6.72 14.26 9.87
C HIS A 126 -6.02 12.89 9.95
N LYS A 127 -6.68 11.80 9.53
CA LYS A 127 -6.14 10.44 9.60
C LYS A 127 -5.10 10.15 8.50
N PHE A 128 -5.00 11.01 7.48
CA PHE A 128 -4.11 10.82 6.33
C PHE A 128 -3.38 12.12 5.98
N LYS A 129 -2.24 12.01 5.28
CA LYS A 129 -1.45 13.17 4.87
C LYS A 129 -2.17 13.95 3.77
N ASP A 130 -2.12 15.28 3.81
CA ASP A 130 -2.73 16.15 2.79
C ASP A 130 -2.31 15.77 1.37
N ARG A 131 -1.00 15.56 1.15
CA ARG A 131 -0.45 15.13 -0.16
C ARG A 131 -1.06 13.81 -0.68
N PHE A 132 -1.45 12.90 0.21
CA PHE A 132 -2.07 11.64 -0.19
C PHE A 132 -3.54 11.87 -0.52
N ARG A 133 -4.25 12.69 0.27
CA ARG A 133 -5.63 13.09 -0.02
C ARG A 133 -5.72 13.79 -1.37
N GLU A 134 -4.91 14.81 -1.60
CA GLU A 134 -4.80 15.54 -2.87
C GLU A 134 -4.56 14.57 -4.03
N TYR A 135 -3.57 13.66 -3.87
CA TYR A 135 -3.29 12.64 -4.86
C TYR A 135 -4.51 11.77 -5.22
N ILE A 136 -5.27 11.32 -4.21
CA ILE A 136 -6.49 10.52 -4.42
C ILE A 136 -7.59 11.34 -5.11
N HIS A 137 -7.78 12.61 -4.72
CA HIS A 137 -8.75 13.49 -5.37
C HIS A 137 -8.41 13.75 -6.84
N ASP A 138 -7.14 13.96 -7.17
CA ASP A 138 -6.70 14.31 -8.53
C ASP A 138 -6.66 13.10 -9.47
N ASN A 139 -6.30 11.92 -8.96
CA ASN A 139 -5.98 10.74 -9.79
C ASN A 139 -7.03 9.63 -9.75
N PHE A 140 -7.94 9.66 -8.78
CA PHE A 140 -8.96 8.64 -8.56
C PHE A 140 -10.33 9.29 -8.26
N PRO A 141 -10.92 10.03 -9.22
CA PRO A 141 -12.22 10.65 -9.05
C PRO A 141 -13.31 9.58 -8.82
N GLN A 142 -14.37 9.95 -8.10
CA GLN A 142 -15.55 9.10 -8.02
C GLN A 142 -16.25 9.09 -9.38
N GLU A 143 -16.36 7.91 -9.99
CA GLU A 143 -17.30 7.70 -11.09
C GLU A 143 -18.71 7.61 -10.48
N TYR A 144 -19.54 8.61 -10.79
CA TYR A 144 -20.94 8.72 -10.34
C TYR A 144 -21.85 7.72 -11.04
#